data_AF-S4NLN0-F1
#
_entry.id   AF-S4NLN0-F1
#
_cell.length_a   1.000
_cell.length_b   1.000
_cell.length_c   1.000
_cell.angle_alpha   90.00
_cell.angle_beta   90.00
_cell.angle_gamma   90.00
#
_symmetry.space_group_name_H-M   'P 1'
#
loop_
_entity.id
_entity.type
_entity.pdbx_description
1 polymer ?
#
loop_
_entity_poly.entity_id
_entity_poly.type
_entity_poly.pdbx_seq_one_letter_code
_entity_poly.pdbx_strand_id
1 'polypeptide(L)'
;SKYWRYNGQKVDGDYPKEISEGFTGIPDNIDAALVWSGNGKIYFYKGSKFWRFDPAQRPPVKSTYPKPLSNWAGIPDNIDGALQYTNGYTYFFKGGSYWRL
;
A
#
# COMPACT_ATOMS: atom_id res chain seq x y z
N SER A 1 12.47 -6.39 -1.48
CA SER A 1 11.61 -7.48 -1.00
C SER A 1 11.36 -7.47 0.51
N LYS A 2 12.00 -6.61 1.31
CA LYS A 2 11.90 -6.65 2.79
C LYS A 2 11.07 -5.50 3.34
N TYR A 3 10.58 -5.68 4.57
CA TYR A 3 9.97 -4.61 5.35
C TYR A 3 10.55 -4.54 6.76
N TRP A 4 10.59 -3.33 7.31
CA TRP A 4 10.98 -3.06 8.68
C TRP A 4 9.74 -2.67 9.47
N ARG A 5 9.68 -3.10 10.73
CA ARG A 5 8.70 -2.62 11.69
C ARG A 5 9.42 -1.77 12.72
N TYR A 6 8.84 -0.61 13.03
CA TYR A 6 9.35 0.29 14.05
C TYR A 6 8.33 0.42 15.18
N ASN A 7 8.82 0.48 16.41
CA ASN A 7 8.06 0.94 17.57
C ASN A 7 8.67 2.25 18.06
N GLY A 8 7.98 3.37 17.79
CA GLY A 8 8.57 4.70 17.89
C GLY A 8 9.75 4.83 16.93
N GLN A 9 10.93 5.12 17.47
CA GLN A 9 12.18 5.28 16.70
C GLN A 9 13.04 4.00 16.66
N LYS A 10 12.63 2.92 17.33
CA LYS A 10 13.42 1.68 17.42
C LYS A 10 12.91 0.64 16.43
N VAL A 11 13.83 0.02 15.68
CA VAL A 11 13.51 -1.19 14.89
C VAL A 11 13.10 -2.30 15.85
N ASP A 12 11.99 -2.94 15.54
CA ASP A 12 11.44 -3.99 16.37
C ASP A 12 12.23 -5.30 16.19
N GLY A 13 12.58 -5.95 17.31
CA GLY A 13 13.14 -7.30 17.40
C GLY A 13 14.00 -7.78 16.23
N ASP A 14 13.49 -8.79 15.54
CA ASP A 14 14.12 -9.57 14.47
C ASP A 14 13.89 -9.02 13.06
N TYR A 15 13.38 -7.79 12.93
CA TYR A 15 13.20 -7.14 11.63
C TYR A 15 14.54 -6.70 11.02
N PRO A 16 14.68 -6.70 9.67
CA PRO A 16 13.62 -6.83 8.67
C PRO A 16 13.15 -8.26 8.38
N LYS A 17 11.93 -8.38 7.86
CA LYS A 17 11.34 -9.63 7.35
C LYS A 17 11.04 -9.51 5.86
N GLU A 18 10.89 -10.65 5.18
CA GLU A 18 10.47 -10.65 3.79
C GLU A 18 8.99 -10.23 3.68
N ILE A 19 8.66 -9.47 2.63
CA ILE A 19 7.28 -9.06 2.34
C ILE A 19 6.39 -10.29 2.13
N SER A 20 6.91 -11.35 1.53
CA SER A 20 6.18 -12.60 1.31
C SER A 20 5.71 -13.27 2.62
N GLU A 21 6.45 -13.09 3.72
CA GLU A 21 6.13 -13.62 5.04
C GLU A 21 5.07 -12.78 5.77
N GLY A 22 5.23 -11.45 5.77
CA GLY A 22 4.33 -10.54 6.49
C GLY A 22 3.08 -10.11 5.71
N PHE A 23 3.18 -10.09 4.38
CA PHE A 23 2.18 -9.58 3.45
C PHE A 23 1.98 -10.54 2.27
N THR A 24 1.68 -11.80 2.58
CA THR A 24 1.47 -12.84 1.55
C THR A 24 0.48 -12.39 0.46
N GLY A 25 0.88 -12.54 -0.80
CA GLY A 25 0.09 -12.10 -1.96
C GLY A 25 0.38 -10.67 -2.44
N ILE A 26 1.23 -9.93 -1.74
CA ILE A 26 1.75 -8.62 -2.16
C ILE A 26 3.11 -8.81 -2.86
N PRO A 27 3.36 -8.14 -4.01
CA PRO A 27 4.63 -8.26 -4.72
C PRO A 27 5.76 -7.49 -4.02
N ASP A 28 6.99 -7.82 -4.40
CA ASP A 28 8.16 -7.07 -3.97
C ASP A 28 8.30 -5.70 -4.64
N ASN A 29 9.10 -4.84 -4.01
CA ASN A 29 9.49 -3.52 -4.51
C ASN A 29 8.25 -2.68 -4.81
N ILE A 30 7.34 -2.58 -3.84
CA ILE A 30 6.15 -1.74 -3.88
C ILE A 30 6.52 -0.27 -4.04
N ASP A 31 5.70 0.49 -4.74
CA ASP A 31 5.95 1.91 -5.00
C ASP A 31 5.33 2.78 -3.89
N ALA A 32 4.13 2.41 -3.43
CA ALA A 32 3.43 3.09 -2.34
C ALA A 32 2.51 2.13 -1.56
N ALA A 33 2.14 2.53 -0.34
CA ALA A 33 1.12 1.85 0.44
C ALA A 33 0.38 2.83 1.37
N LEU A 34 -0.90 2.59 1.65
CA LEU A 34 -1.68 3.36 2.62
C LEU A 34 -2.73 2.50 3.34
N VAL A 35 -3.06 2.85 4.57
CA VAL A 35 -4.22 2.30 5.27
C VAL A 35 -5.42 3.17 4.95
N TRP A 36 -6.46 2.59 4.33
CA TRP A 36 -7.64 3.35 3.93
C TRP A 36 -8.71 3.32 5.02
N SER A 37 -9.03 4.47 5.60
CA SER A 37 -9.95 4.65 6.72
C SER A 37 -11.37 4.17 6.43
N GLY A 38 -11.80 4.17 5.17
CA GLY A 38 -13.13 3.72 4.77
C GLY A 38 -13.41 2.25 5.08
N ASN A 39 -12.38 1.41 5.20
CA ASN A 39 -12.55 0.00 5.58
C ASN A 39 -11.40 -0.60 6.42
N GLY A 40 -10.41 0.20 6.80
CA GLY A 40 -9.27 -0.22 7.62
C GLY A 40 -8.26 -1.14 6.91
N LYS A 41 -8.38 -1.34 5.59
CA LYS A 41 -7.52 -2.27 4.84
C LYS A 41 -6.29 -1.55 4.30
N ILE A 42 -5.24 -2.31 4.04
CA ILE A 42 -3.99 -1.79 3.49
C ILE A 42 -4.07 -1.89 1.97
N TYR A 43 -3.78 -0.81 1.28
CA TYR A 43 -3.72 -0.75 -0.18
C TYR A 43 -2.26 -0.60 -0.57
N PHE A 44 -1.77 -1.53 -1.40
CA PHE A 44 -0.41 -1.53 -1.94
C PHE A 44 -0.44 -1.21 -3.43
N TYR A 45 0.51 -0.43 -3.91
CA TYR A 45 0.57 0.07 -5.28
C TYR A 45 1.90 -0.31 -5.92
N LYS A 46 1.85 -0.75 -7.18
CA LYS A 46 3.03 -1.07 -7.98
C LYS A 46 2.73 -0.92 -9.47
N GLY A 47 3.50 -0.07 -10.15
CA GLY A 47 3.30 0.26 -11.55
C GLY A 47 1.90 0.79 -11.82
N SER A 48 1.16 0.09 -12.68
CA SER A 48 -0.22 0.39 -13.06
C SER A 48 -1.27 -0.42 -12.29
N LYS A 49 -0.89 -1.00 -11.14
CA LYS A 49 -1.72 -1.97 -10.40
C LYS A 49 -1.75 -1.64 -8.91
N PHE A 50 -2.82 -2.09 -8.26
CA PHE A 50 -2.93 -2.07 -6.81
C PHE A 50 -3.52 -3.37 -6.24
N TRP A 51 -3.20 -3.64 -4.98
CA TRP A 51 -3.68 -4.76 -4.20
C TRP A 51 -4.37 -4.23 -2.95
N ARG A 52 -5.43 -4.92 -2.52
CA ARG A 52 -6.05 -4.68 -1.23
C ARG A 52 -5.76 -5.85 -0.30
N PHE A 53 -5.03 -5.57 0.77
CA PHE A 53 -4.62 -6.51 1.80
C PHE A 53 -5.51 -6.36 3.03
N ASP A 54 -6.09 -7.47 3.47
CA ASP A 54 -6.93 -7.55 4.64
C ASP A 54 -6.27 -8.50 5.67
N PRO A 55 -5.67 -7.98 6.76
CA PRO A 55 -4.94 -8.80 7.72
C PRO A 55 -5.86 -9.80 8.45
N ALA A 56 -7.18 -9.58 8.45
CA ALA A 56 -8.16 -10.46 9.08
C ALA A 56 -8.59 -11.64 8.18
N GLN A 57 -8.22 -11.66 6.90
CA GLN A 57 -8.61 -12.73 5.96
C GLN A 57 -7.48 -13.72 5.67
N ARG A 58 -7.87 -14.95 5.30
CA ARG A 58 -6.97 -16.02 4.83
C ARG A 58 -7.61 -16.64 3.57
N PRO A 59 -7.10 -16.37 2.36
CA PRO A 59 -5.94 -15.54 2.06
C PRO A 59 -6.21 -14.04 2.33
N PRO A 60 -5.17 -13.26 2.69
CA PRO A 60 -5.32 -11.83 3.00
C PRO A 60 -5.53 -10.95 1.75
N VAL A 61 -5.21 -11.47 0.57
CA VAL A 61 -5.46 -10.84 -0.73
C VAL A 61 -6.45 -11.71 -1.50
N LYS A 62 -7.52 -11.11 -2.01
CA LYS A 62 -8.51 -11.83 -2.83
C LYS A 62 -7.96 -12.12 -4.23
N SER A 63 -8.35 -13.24 -4.84
CA SER A 63 -7.98 -13.64 -6.20
C SER A 63 -8.36 -12.65 -7.31
N THR A 64 -9.25 -11.71 -7.03
CA THR A 64 -9.64 -10.62 -7.95
C THR A 64 -8.65 -9.45 -7.99
N TYR A 65 -7.53 -9.56 -7.26
CA TYR A 65 -6.41 -8.63 -7.27
C TYR A 65 -5.18 -9.24 -7.98
N PRO A 66 -4.29 -8.41 -8.55
CA PRO A 66 -4.34 -6.94 -8.58
C PRO A 66 -5.47 -6.38 -9.44
N LYS A 67 -5.87 -5.14 -9.13
CA LYS A 67 -6.75 -4.34 -9.97
C LYS A 67 -5.96 -3.22 -10.66
N PRO A 68 -6.43 -2.71 -11.81
CA PRO A 68 -5.83 -1.56 -12.47
C PRO A 68 -5.84 -0.33 -11.57
N LEU A 69 -4.74 0.43 -11.53
CA LEU A 69 -4.67 1.68 -10.78
C LEU A 69 -5.68 2.72 -11.30
N SER A 70 -6.03 2.66 -12.59
CA SER A 70 -7.05 3.50 -13.22
C SER A 70 -8.45 3.42 -12.58
N ASN A 71 -8.72 2.41 -11.73
CA ASN A 71 -9.89 2.41 -10.86
C ASN A 71 -9.90 3.61 -9.89
N TRP A 72 -8.74 4.18 -9.59
CA TRP A 72 -8.57 5.48 -8.92
C TRP A 72 -8.49 6.55 -10.00
N ALA A 73 -9.58 7.30 -10.18
CA ALA A 73 -9.71 8.21 -11.30
C ALA A 73 -8.63 9.31 -11.28
N GLY A 74 -7.93 9.47 -12.40
CA GLY A 74 -6.96 10.55 -12.60
C GLY A 74 -5.57 10.33 -11.98
N ILE A 75 -5.32 9.18 -11.34
CA ILE A 75 -4.01 8.86 -10.74
C ILE A 75 -3.06 8.31 -11.81
N PRO A 76 -1.82 8.83 -11.91
CA PRO A 76 -0.82 8.27 -12.83
C PRO A 76 -0.28 6.93 -12.32
N ASP A 77 0.23 6.09 -13.23
CA ASP A 77 0.98 4.88 -12.86
C ASP A 77 2.33 5.23 -12.19
N ASN A 78 2.94 4.28 -11.47
CA ASN A 78 4.25 4.43 -10.81
C ASN A 78 4.27 5.67 -9.89
N ILE A 79 3.38 5.67 -8.90
CA ILE A 79 3.32 6.70 -7.85
C ILE A 79 4.44 6.50 -6.84
N ASP A 80 4.96 7.59 -6.30
CA ASP A 80 6.09 7.58 -5.35
C ASP A 80 5.63 7.47 -3.89
N GLY A 81 4.35 7.72 -3.64
CA GLY A 81 3.79 7.69 -2.29
C GLY A 81 2.29 7.82 -2.29
N ALA A 82 1.68 7.37 -1.19
CA ALA A 82 0.26 7.52 -0.95
C ALA A 82 0.01 7.66 0.55
N LEU A 83 -0.92 8.54 0.93
CA LEU A 83 -1.40 8.64 2.30
C LEU A 83 -2.85 9.10 2.32
N GLN A 84 -3.59 8.71 3.34
CA GLN A 84 -4.87 9.34 3.63
C GLN A 84 -4.68 10.34 4.77
N TYR A 85 -5.10 11.58 4.54
CA TYR A 85 -4.95 12.64 5.52
C TYR A 85 -6.15 12.69 6.47
N THR A 86 -6.00 13.37 7.60
CA THR A 86 -7.04 13.47 8.64
C THR A 86 -8.31 14.18 8.17
N ASN A 87 -8.25 14.90 7.05
CA ASN A 87 -9.41 15.51 6.38
C ASN A 87 -10.24 14.51 5.54
N GLY A 88 -9.87 13.23 5.52
CA GLY A 88 -10.58 12.17 4.81
C GLY A 88 -10.13 11.96 3.36
N TYR A 89 -9.41 12.90 2.76
CA TYR A 89 -8.94 12.78 1.38
C TYR A 89 -7.70 11.88 1.29
N THR A 90 -7.60 11.17 0.18
CA THR A 90 -6.42 10.36 -0.19
C THR A 90 -5.53 11.16 -1.13
N TYR A 91 -4.25 11.21 -0.81
CA TYR A 91 -3.23 11.93 -1.56
C TYR A 91 -2.28 10.91 -2.18
N PHE A 92 -2.11 10.99 -3.49
CA PHE A 92 -1.11 10.24 -4.26
C PHE A 92 -0.04 11.20 -4.74
N PHE A 93 1.22 10.78 -4.68
CA PHE A 93 2.38 11.61 -5.01
C PHE A 93 3.12 11.04 -6.21
N LYS A 94 3.59 11.91 -7.10
CA LYS A 94 4.49 11.53 -8.19
C LYS A 94 5.36 12.72 -8.60
N GLY A 95 6.68 12.53 -8.56
CA GLY A 95 7.67 13.58 -8.78
C GLY A 95 7.45 14.74 -7.81
N GLY A 96 7.11 15.91 -8.35
CA GLY A 96 6.80 17.12 -7.58
C GLY A 96 5.31 17.46 -7.49
N SER A 97 4.42 16.54 -7.87
CA SER A 97 2.96 16.77 -7.92
C SER A 97 2.19 15.80 -7.03
N TYR A 98 0.96 16.18 -6.70
CA TYR A 98 0.04 15.33 -5.97
C TYR A 98 -1.36 15.34 -6.60
N TRP A 99 -2.11 14.27 -6.35
CA TRP A 99 -3.50 14.09 -6.73
C TRP A 99 -4.31 13.81 -5.48
N ARG A 100 -5.40 14.55 -5.30
CA ARG A 100 -6.30 14.43 -4.15
C ARG A 100 -7.63 13.82 -4.59
N LEU A 101 -8.05 12.77 -3.90
CA LEU A 101 -9.31 12.06 -4.07
C LEU A 101 -10.13 12.07 -2.80
#